data_AF-A0AB34Z4N9-F1
#
_entry.id   AF-A0AB34Z4N9-F1
#
_cell.length_a   1.000
_cell.length_b   1.000
_cell.length_c   1.000
_cell.angle_alpha   90.00
_cell.angle_beta   90.00
_cell.angle_gamma   90.00
#
_symmetry.space_group_name_H-M   'P 1'
#
loop_
_entity.id
_entity.type
_entity.pdbx_description
1 polymer ?
#
loop_
_entity_poly.entity_id
_entity_poly.type
_entity_poly.pdbx_seq_one_letter_code
_entity_poly.pdbx_strand_id
1 'polypeptide(L)'
;MRGLFSSLFPSLLQRARPETSPQAPPAAGTAGAVAHAQPRIETGSTLHTLAGLDPVAAAALADAFAAEVQHSIASCTLGQAGTTRAQAMEQIHSLKNTISLTGSGELLNACDQLRNDVDGDEPGSALAQRYTATATAAGLLVKNYRRTLPNDDTAPHA
;
A
#
# COMPACT_ATOMS: atom_id res chain seq x y z
N MET A 1 36.05 58.96 9.69
CA MET A 1 35.20 59.78 10.59
C MET A 1 34.26 58.82 11.31
N ARG A 2 34.38 58.59 12.64
CA ARG A 2 33.65 59.35 13.70
C ARG A 2 32.17 59.48 13.32
N GLY A 3 31.18 58.80 13.88
CA GLY A 3 30.93 58.38 15.27
C GLY A 3 30.00 59.41 15.94
N LEU A 4 28.80 59.01 16.39
CA LEU A 4 27.99 59.55 17.52
C LEU A 4 26.52 59.05 17.39
N PHE A 5 26.06 57.98 18.07
CA PHE A 5 25.70 57.76 19.50
C PHE A 5 24.34 58.31 19.97
N SER A 6 23.48 57.32 20.34
CA SER A 6 22.52 57.22 21.47
C SER A 6 21.54 58.37 21.76
N SER A 7 20.26 58.07 21.94
CA SER A 7 19.67 57.57 23.21
C SER A 7 18.13 57.50 23.05
N LEU A 8 17.28 56.83 23.83
CA LEU A 8 17.31 55.93 25.00
C LEU A 8 15.87 55.35 25.08
N PHE A 9 15.73 54.08 25.47
CA PHE A 9 14.46 53.48 25.88
C PHE A 9 13.93 54.12 27.17
N PRO A 10 12.61 54.03 27.42
CA PRO A 10 12.21 53.32 28.62
C PRO A 10 11.08 52.31 28.38
N SER A 11 11.23 51.16 29.03
CA SER A 11 10.19 50.14 29.25
C SER A 11 9.01 50.74 30.03
N LEU A 12 7.81 50.15 29.90
CA LEU A 12 6.95 49.82 31.04
C LEU A 12 5.86 48.83 30.62
N LEU A 13 5.82 47.70 31.33
CA LEU A 13 4.81 46.66 31.25
C LEU A 13 3.42 47.20 31.64
N GLN A 14 2.41 46.88 30.85
CA GLN A 14 1.06 46.66 31.40
C GLN A 14 0.20 45.82 30.45
N ARG A 15 0.30 44.49 30.55
CA ARG A 15 -0.63 43.59 29.86
C ARG A 15 -1.67 43.08 30.86
N ALA A 16 -2.86 43.65 30.76
CA ALA A 16 -4.06 43.18 31.42
C ALA A 16 -4.39 41.73 31.02
N ARG A 17 -4.84 40.95 31.99
CA ARG A 17 -5.72 39.78 31.84
C ARG A 17 -7.04 40.13 32.54
N PRO A 18 -8.13 39.38 32.39
CA PRO A 18 -8.46 38.34 31.41
C PRO A 18 -9.79 38.65 30.68
N GLU A 19 -10.02 38.15 29.47
CA GLU A 19 -11.40 38.02 28.95
C GLU A 19 -11.53 36.69 28.21
N THR A 20 -12.56 35.98 28.64
CA THR A 20 -13.05 34.64 28.33
C THR A 20 -13.22 34.38 26.83
N SER A 21 -12.56 33.35 26.28
CA SER A 21 -12.88 32.81 24.95
C SER A 21 -14.11 31.91 25.01
N PRO A 22 -15.11 32.06 24.13
CA PRO A 22 -16.20 31.09 23.97
C PRO A 22 -15.68 29.82 23.29
N GLN A 23 -15.79 28.70 23.99
CA GLN A 23 -15.48 27.38 23.46
C GLN A 23 -16.61 26.94 22.51
N ALA A 24 -16.33 26.91 21.21
CA ALA A 24 -17.16 26.20 20.24
C ALA A 24 -17.05 24.68 20.48
N PRO A 25 -18.13 23.90 20.34
CA PRO A 25 -18.08 22.46 20.55
C PRO A 25 -17.23 21.81 19.45
N PRO A 26 -16.38 20.81 19.77
CA PRO A 26 -15.77 20.02 18.72
C PRO A 26 -16.87 19.16 18.09
N ALA A 27 -17.11 19.37 16.80
CA ALA A 27 -17.87 18.43 15.99
C ALA A 27 -17.17 17.08 16.10
N ALA A 28 -17.90 16.08 16.61
CA ALA A 28 -17.49 14.68 16.61
C ALA A 28 -17.39 14.19 15.15
N GLY A 29 -16.26 14.49 14.52
CA GLY A 29 -15.80 13.80 13.33
C GLY A 29 -15.16 12.49 13.78
N THR A 30 -15.98 11.50 14.15
CA THR A 30 -15.54 10.10 14.11
C THR A 30 -15.42 9.70 12.64
N ALA A 31 -14.38 10.20 11.98
CA ALA A 31 -13.79 9.49 10.88
C ALA A 31 -13.11 8.28 11.52
N GLY A 32 -13.81 7.15 11.54
CA GLY A 32 -13.23 5.87 11.91
C GLY A 32 -12.06 5.61 10.96
N ALA A 33 -10.85 5.90 11.43
CA ALA A 33 -9.64 5.43 10.79
C ALA A 33 -9.72 3.91 10.85
N VAL A 34 -10.18 3.29 9.75
CA VAL A 34 -10.05 1.86 9.56
C VAL A 34 -8.55 1.61 9.66
N ALA A 35 -8.11 0.98 10.75
CA ALA A 35 -6.73 0.57 10.88
C ALA A 35 -6.51 -0.45 9.77
N HIS A 36 -5.97 0.01 8.63
CA HIS A 36 -5.64 -0.87 7.52
C HIS A 36 -4.56 -1.80 8.03
N ALA A 37 -4.95 -3.03 8.37
CA ALA A 37 -4.02 -4.07 8.74
C ALA A 37 -2.98 -4.18 7.60
N GLN A 38 -1.71 -4.26 7.97
CA GLN A 38 -0.67 -4.39 6.96
C GLN A 38 -0.77 -5.78 6.31
N PRO A 39 -0.70 -5.88 4.98
CA PRO A 39 -0.64 -7.15 4.29
C PRO A 39 0.50 -8.02 4.83
N ARG A 40 0.22 -9.31 5.03
CA ARG A 40 1.21 -10.30 5.48
C ARG A 40 1.05 -11.61 4.71
N ILE A 41 2.13 -12.39 4.62
CA ILE A 41 2.08 -13.76 4.12
C ILE A 41 1.39 -14.61 5.21
N GLU A 42 0.24 -15.19 4.88
CA GLU A 42 -0.52 -15.99 5.86
C GLU A 42 0.13 -17.36 6.07
N THR A 43 0.11 -17.82 7.32
CA THR A 43 0.48 -19.20 7.66
C THR A 43 -0.45 -20.18 6.95
N GLY A 44 0.11 -21.20 6.33
CA GLY A 44 -0.63 -22.18 5.52
C GLY A 44 -0.97 -21.72 4.10
N SER A 45 -0.58 -20.51 3.69
CA SER A 45 -0.61 -20.12 2.28
C SER A 45 0.30 -21.00 1.43
N THR A 46 0.11 -21.01 0.10
CA THR A 46 0.98 -21.76 -0.82
C THR A 46 2.44 -21.37 -0.64
N LEU A 47 2.73 -20.06 -0.60
CA LEU A 47 4.10 -19.56 -0.46
C LEU A 47 4.71 -19.92 0.90
N HIS A 48 3.94 -19.83 1.99
CA HIS A 48 4.40 -20.24 3.32
C HIS A 48 4.67 -21.73 3.40
N THR A 49 3.74 -22.55 2.89
CA THR A 49 3.83 -24.01 2.91
C THR A 49 5.03 -24.47 2.09
N LEU A 50 5.23 -23.90 0.90
CA LEU A 50 6.38 -24.22 0.07
C LEU A 50 7.69 -23.85 0.75
N ALA A 51 7.76 -22.72 1.46
CA ALA A 51 8.96 -22.33 2.20
C ALA A 51 9.35 -23.30 3.31
N GLY A 52 8.38 -24.01 3.91
CA GLY A 52 8.63 -25.05 4.90
C GLY A 52 9.08 -26.38 4.30
N LEU A 53 8.76 -26.64 3.02
CA LEU A 53 9.07 -27.89 2.33
C LEU A 53 10.35 -27.80 1.48
N ASP A 54 10.45 -26.74 0.69
CA ASP A 54 11.57 -26.45 -0.21
C ASP A 54 11.77 -24.92 -0.26
N PRO A 55 12.67 -24.38 0.59
CA PRO A 55 12.97 -22.96 0.64
C PRO A 55 13.50 -22.37 -0.67
N VAL A 56 14.18 -23.17 -1.51
CA VAL A 56 14.74 -22.73 -2.79
C VAL A 56 13.62 -22.62 -3.83
N ALA A 57 12.72 -23.60 -3.89
CA ALA A 57 11.52 -23.51 -4.72
C ALA A 57 10.60 -22.36 -4.28
N ALA A 58 10.48 -22.10 -2.97
CA ALA A 58 9.72 -20.96 -2.45
C ALA A 58 10.33 -19.62 -2.87
N ALA A 59 11.66 -19.53 -2.89
CA ALA A 59 12.39 -18.38 -3.39
C ALA A 59 12.09 -18.15 -4.88
N ALA A 60 12.21 -19.18 -5.72
CA ALA A 60 11.89 -19.10 -7.14
C ALA A 60 10.41 -18.74 -7.38
N LEU A 61 9.48 -19.27 -6.57
CA LEU A 61 8.06 -18.91 -6.64
C LEU A 61 7.83 -17.43 -6.27
N ALA A 62 8.51 -16.92 -5.25
CA ALA A 62 8.43 -15.51 -4.88
C ALA A 62 9.00 -14.58 -5.97
N ASP A 63 10.06 -14.99 -6.65
CA ASP A 63 10.63 -14.26 -7.79
C ASP A 63 9.68 -14.27 -8.99
N ALA A 64 9.07 -15.43 -9.30
CA ALA A 64 8.04 -15.56 -10.35
C ALA A 64 6.79 -14.74 -10.03
N PHE A 65 6.33 -14.75 -8.78
CA PHE A 65 5.22 -13.90 -8.31
C PHE A 65 5.51 -12.42 -8.54
N ALA A 66 6.72 -11.96 -8.20
CA ALA A 66 7.11 -10.57 -8.39
C ALA A 66 7.11 -10.18 -9.88
N ALA A 67 7.59 -11.06 -10.75
CA ALA A 67 7.54 -10.86 -12.19
C ALA A 67 6.10 -10.78 -12.71
N GLU A 68 5.21 -11.67 -12.26
CA GLU A 68 3.79 -11.69 -12.66
C GLU A 68 3.04 -10.44 -12.20
N VAL A 69 3.32 -9.95 -10.99
CA VAL A 69 2.78 -8.68 -10.48
C VAL A 69 3.25 -7.50 -11.35
N GLN A 70 4.53 -7.45 -11.73
CA GLN A 70 5.04 -6.40 -12.60
C GLN A 70 4.40 -6.46 -13.99
N HIS A 71 4.22 -7.66 -14.54
CA HIS A 71 3.50 -7.87 -15.79
C HIS A 71 2.06 -7.36 -15.69
N SER A 72 1.35 -7.74 -14.63
CA SER A 72 -0.02 -7.31 -14.34
C SER A 72 -0.16 -5.78 -14.26
N ILE A 73 0.83 -5.08 -13.68
CA ILE A 73 0.85 -3.61 -13.64
C ILE A 73 1.12 -3.02 -15.02
N ALA A 74 2.15 -3.52 -15.73
CA ALA A 74 2.56 -3.02 -17.03
C ALA A 74 1.46 -3.20 -18.10
N SER A 75 0.67 -4.24 -17.98
CA SER A 75 -0.43 -4.57 -18.90
C SER A 75 -1.79 -4.03 -18.44
N CYS A 76 -1.86 -3.24 -17.36
CA CYS A 76 -3.12 -2.72 -16.83
C CYS A 76 -3.78 -1.73 -17.81
N THR A 77 -5.02 -2.02 -18.21
CA THR A 77 -5.80 -1.16 -19.12
C THR A 77 -7.01 -0.49 -18.45
N LEU A 78 -7.27 -0.73 -17.16
CA LEU A 78 -8.48 -0.28 -16.44
C LEU A 78 -8.83 1.22 -16.58
N GLY A 79 -7.82 2.08 -16.81
CA GLY A 79 -8.00 3.53 -17.00
C GLY A 79 -8.15 3.98 -18.46
N GLN A 80 -8.14 3.05 -19.42
CA GLN A 80 -8.21 3.35 -20.84
C GLN A 80 -9.67 3.40 -21.31
N ALA A 81 -10.00 4.35 -22.18
CA ALA A 81 -11.37 4.58 -22.67
C ALA A 81 -12.00 3.38 -23.42
N GLY A 82 -11.19 2.44 -23.89
CA GLY A 82 -11.65 1.24 -24.61
C GLY A 82 -11.77 -0.02 -23.75
N THR A 83 -11.45 0.04 -22.46
CA THR A 83 -11.47 -1.14 -21.60
C THR A 83 -12.90 -1.52 -21.25
N THR A 84 -13.30 -2.72 -21.66
CA THR A 84 -14.62 -3.25 -21.36
C THR A 84 -14.69 -3.76 -19.91
N ARG A 85 -15.91 -3.83 -19.36
CA ARG A 85 -16.17 -4.44 -18.04
C ARG A 85 -15.62 -5.87 -17.94
N ALA A 86 -15.77 -6.67 -19.01
CA ALA A 86 -15.27 -8.04 -19.05
C ALA A 86 -13.72 -8.10 -18.96
N GLN A 87 -13.02 -7.24 -19.71
CA GLN A 87 -11.56 -7.14 -19.64
C GLN A 87 -11.08 -6.62 -18.28
N ALA A 88 -11.84 -5.71 -17.66
CA ALA A 88 -11.52 -5.22 -16.33
C ALA A 88 -11.64 -6.34 -15.28
N MET A 89 -12.71 -7.11 -15.34
CA MET A 89 -12.93 -8.29 -14.50
C MET A 89 -11.83 -9.33 -14.67
N GLU A 90 -11.42 -9.60 -15.91
CA GLU A 90 -10.36 -10.56 -16.22
C GLU A 90 -9.02 -10.16 -15.61
N GLN A 91 -8.63 -8.87 -15.75
CA GLN A 91 -7.40 -8.35 -15.13
C GLN A 91 -7.42 -8.45 -13.60
N ILE A 92 -8.54 -8.07 -12.97
CA ILE A 92 -8.70 -8.17 -11.51
C ILE A 92 -8.65 -9.64 -11.05
N HIS A 93 -9.26 -10.54 -11.81
CA HIS A 93 -9.23 -11.98 -11.51
C HIS A 93 -7.81 -12.55 -11.64
N SER A 94 -7.11 -12.22 -12.72
CA SER A 94 -5.71 -12.64 -12.91
C SER A 94 -4.84 -12.20 -11.73
N LEU A 95 -4.92 -10.91 -11.35
CA LEU A 95 -4.20 -10.38 -10.20
C LEU A 95 -4.57 -11.12 -8.90
N LYS A 96 -5.86 -11.37 -8.66
CA LYS A 96 -6.31 -12.08 -7.46
C LYS A 96 -5.77 -13.51 -7.37
N ASN A 97 -5.71 -14.22 -8.50
CA ASN A 97 -5.18 -15.58 -8.53
C ASN A 97 -3.70 -15.61 -8.15
N THR A 98 -2.91 -14.66 -8.65
CA THR A 98 -1.52 -14.48 -8.24
C THR A 98 -1.43 -14.18 -6.75
N ILE A 99 -2.17 -13.18 -6.26
CA ILE A 99 -2.18 -12.76 -4.84
C ILE A 99 -2.59 -13.91 -3.89
N SER A 100 -3.47 -14.81 -4.34
CA SER A 100 -3.94 -15.94 -3.53
C SER A 100 -2.82 -16.85 -3.05
N LEU A 101 -1.67 -16.88 -3.74
CA LEU A 101 -0.48 -17.63 -3.31
C LEU A 101 0.08 -17.16 -1.96
N THR A 102 -0.18 -15.90 -1.58
CA THR A 102 0.25 -15.30 -0.32
C THR A 102 -0.71 -15.56 0.84
N GLY A 103 -1.96 -15.92 0.53
CA GLY A 103 -3.07 -15.99 1.47
C GLY A 103 -3.48 -14.67 2.13
N SER A 104 -2.86 -13.53 1.80
CA SER A 104 -3.12 -12.25 2.48
C SER A 104 -4.58 -11.82 2.34
N GLY A 105 -5.33 -11.87 3.45
CA GLY A 105 -6.73 -11.49 3.47
C GLY A 105 -6.93 -10.01 3.11
N GLU A 106 -6.02 -9.14 3.52
CA GLU A 106 -6.09 -7.70 3.22
C GLU A 106 -6.00 -7.43 1.72
N LEU A 107 -5.09 -8.11 1.01
CA LEU A 107 -4.93 -7.96 -0.44
C LEU A 107 -6.06 -8.64 -1.22
N LEU A 108 -6.53 -9.80 -0.76
CA LEU A 108 -7.66 -10.49 -1.38
C LEU A 108 -8.95 -9.67 -1.25
N ASN A 109 -9.19 -9.06 -0.08
CA ASN A 109 -10.31 -8.14 0.12
C ASN A 109 -10.19 -6.89 -0.78
N ALA A 110 -8.97 -6.38 -1.00
CA ALA A 110 -8.77 -5.27 -1.93
C ALA A 110 -9.11 -5.67 -3.38
N CYS A 111 -8.75 -6.89 -3.81
CA CYS A 111 -9.18 -7.43 -5.11
C CYS A 111 -10.70 -7.59 -5.22
N ASP A 112 -11.36 -8.07 -4.16
CA ASP A 112 -12.82 -8.19 -4.15
C ASP A 112 -13.50 -6.81 -4.16
N GLN A 113 -12.91 -5.80 -3.51
CA GLN A 113 -13.38 -4.41 -3.61
C GLN A 113 -13.23 -3.87 -5.03
N LEU A 114 -12.09 -4.08 -5.69
CA LEU A 114 -11.90 -3.69 -7.10
C LEU A 114 -12.97 -4.32 -8.01
N ARG A 115 -13.34 -5.58 -7.76
CA ARG A 115 -14.42 -6.24 -8.49
C ARG A 115 -15.76 -5.52 -8.27
N ASN A 116 -16.10 -5.22 -7.02
CA ASN A 116 -17.33 -4.53 -6.68
C ASN A 116 -17.37 -3.10 -7.29
N ASP A 117 -16.23 -2.42 -7.36
CA ASP A 117 -16.09 -1.09 -7.95
C ASP A 117 -16.39 -1.10 -9.46
N VAL A 118 -15.87 -2.10 -10.18
CA VAL A 118 -16.24 -2.30 -11.60
C VAL A 118 -17.73 -2.60 -11.75
N ASP A 119 -18.31 -3.36 -10.81
CA ASP A 119 -19.73 -3.67 -10.85
C ASP A 119 -20.62 -2.44 -10.62
N GLY A 120 -20.13 -1.49 -9.82
CA GLY A 120 -20.74 -0.19 -9.52
C GLY A 120 -20.37 0.94 -10.47
N ASP A 121 -19.73 0.64 -11.60
CA ASP A 121 -19.34 1.60 -12.64
C ASP A 121 -18.44 2.75 -12.13
N GLU A 122 -17.52 2.44 -11.20
CA GLU A 122 -16.51 3.40 -10.73
C GLU A 122 -15.63 3.93 -11.88
N PRO A 123 -15.12 5.17 -11.78
CA PRO A 123 -14.25 5.74 -12.80
C PRO A 123 -13.00 4.88 -13.06
N GLY A 124 -12.75 4.54 -14.34
CA GLY A 124 -11.63 3.68 -14.72
C GLY A 124 -10.26 4.17 -14.26
N SER A 125 -10.05 5.49 -14.16
CA SER A 125 -8.80 6.07 -13.64
C SER A 125 -8.59 5.76 -12.16
N ALA A 126 -9.64 5.86 -11.35
CA ALA A 126 -9.61 5.53 -9.93
C ALA A 126 -9.41 4.02 -9.72
N LEU A 127 -10.07 3.21 -10.56
CA LEU A 127 -9.93 1.77 -10.57
C LEU A 127 -8.49 1.34 -10.92
N ALA A 128 -7.90 1.93 -11.96
CA ALA A 128 -6.51 1.66 -12.36
C ALA A 128 -5.51 2.02 -11.26
N GLN A 129 -5.73 3.14 -10.57
CA GLN A 129 -4.91 3.55 -9.43
C GLN A 129 -4.98 2.53 -8.30
N ARG A 130 -6.20 2.12 -7.90
CA ARG A 130 -6.39 1.13 -6.81
C ARG A 130 -5.85 -0.25 -7.19
N TYR A 131 -6.02 -0.67 -8.44
CA TYR A 131 -5.44 -1.90 -8.97
C TYR A 131 -3.91 -1.88 -8.88
N THR A 132 -3.29 -0.81 -9.38
CA THR A 132 -1.83 -0.65 -9.35
C THR A 132 -1.29 -0.62 -7.92
N ALA A 133 -1.99 0.08 -7.02
CA ALA A 133 -1.62 0.13 -5.60
C ALA A 133 -1.71 -1.25 -4.94
N THR A 134 -2.76 -2.02 -5.22
CA THR A 134 -2.95 -3.38 -4.70
C THR A 134 -1.87 -4.32 -5.22
N ALA A 135 -1.61 -4.31 -6.53
CA ALA A 135 -0.55 -5.10 -7.15
C ALA A 135 0.84 -4.72 -6.58
N THR A 136 1.13 -3.43 -6.44
CA THR A 136 2.39 -2.95 -5.86
C THR A 136 2.56 -3.40 -4.41
N ALA A 137 1.51 -3.31 -3.59
CA ALA A 137 1.54 -3.77 -2.21
C ALA A 137 1.81 -5.29 -2.14
N ALA A 138 1.19 -6.08 -3.00
CA ALA A 138 1.44 -7.51 -3.10
C ALA A 138 2.90 -7.82 -3.51
N GLY A 139 3.42 -7.12 -4.52
CA GLY A 139 4.81 -7.25 -4.95
C GLY A 139 5.81 -6.88 -3.86
N LEU A 140 5.56 -5.81 -3.10
CA LEU A 140 6.39 -5.40 -1.97
C LEU A 140 6.36 -6.41 -0.83
N LEU A 141 5.17 -6.95 -0.51
CA LEU A 141 5.00 -7.98 0.49
C LEU A 141 5.87 -9.22 0.16
N VAL A 142 5.72 -9.76 -1.05
CA VAL A 142 6.48 -10.94 -1.48
C VAL A 142 7.97 -10.66 -1.62
N LYS A 143 8.36 -9.48 -2.11
CA LYS A 143 9.77 -9.07 -2.16
C LYS A 143 10.41 -9.02 -0.76
N ASN A 144 9.68 -8.54 0.25
CA ASN A 144 10.16 -8.52 1.62
C ASN A 144 10.28 -9.95 2.18
N TYR A 145 9.30 -10.80 1.89
CA TYR A 145 9.34 -12.21 2.27
C TYR A 145 10.48 -12.98 1.59
N ARG A 146 10.74 -12.74 0.30
CA ARG A 146 11.83 -13.36 -0.46
C ARG A 146 13.20 -13.19 0.20
N ARG A 147 13.43 -12.06 0.89
CA ARG A 147 14.68 -11.78 1.63
C ARG A 147 14.86 -12.63 2.88
N THR A 148 13.81 -13.27 3.38
CA THR A 148 13.89 -14.21 4.51
C THR A 148 14.17 -15.64 4.06
N LEU A 149 14.11 -15.91 2.75
CA LEU A 149 14.40 -17.21 2.16
C LEU A 149 15.89 -17.29 1.76
N PRO A 150 16.47 -18.50 1.73
CA PRO A 150 17.86 -18.67 1.31
C PRO A 150 18.07 -18.20 -0.13
N ASN A 151 19.30 -17.77 -0.43
CA ASN A 151 19.75 -17.57 -1.79
C ASN A 151 20.26 -18.90 -2.34
N ASP A 152 20.13 -19.09 -3.64
CA ASP A 152 20.61 -20.29 -4.36
C ASP A 152 22.16 -20.41 -4.37
N ASP A 153 22.87 -19.49 -3.70
CA ASP A 153 24.34 -19.43 -3.60
C ASP A 153 24.97 -20.47 -2.67
N THR A 154 24.22 -21.49 -2.22
CA THR A 154 24.86 -22.72 -1.70
C THR A 154 25.39 -23.53 -2.88
N ALA A 155 26.52 -23.09 -3.42
CA ALA A 155 27.43 -23.89 -4.21
C ALA A 155 27.60 -25.29 -3.57
N PRO A 156 27.72 -26.37 -4.37
CA PRO A 156 28.08 -27.67 -3.81
C PRO A 156 29.46 -27.55 -3.17
N HIS A 157 29.50 -27.65 -1.84
CA HIS A 157 30.75 -27.88 -1.13
C HIS A 157 31.21 -29.32 -1.42
N ALA A 158 32.33 -29.40 -2.12
CA ALA A 158 33.25 -30.54 -2.30
C ALA A 158 32.79 -31.68 -3.24
#